data_AF-A0A5S4TMP8-F1
#
_entry.id   AF-A0A5S4TMP8-F1
#
_cell.length_a   1.000
_cell.length_b   1.000
_cell.length_c   1.000
_cell.angle_alpha   90.00
_cell.angle_beta   90.00
_cell.angle_gamma   90.00
#
_symmetry.space_group_name_H-M   'P 1'
#
loop_
_entity.id
_entity.type
_entity.pdbx_description
1 polymer ?
#
loop_
_entity_poly.entity_id
_entity_poly.type
_entity_poly.pdbx_seq_one_letter_code
_entity_poly.pdbx_strand_id
1 'polypeptide(L)'
;KNNLEHFDSWASTFGETQSAFELSPEGTGYRVKTRFSKFYNLPELMSMFKEVADIQTADMLNLPTPEAHYEVIKTLPSEEQKEILKSLSERADDVRNRVVEPDEDNMLKITNDGKKLALDQRLINPLLPDNPDSKVNVCVKNVFSIWDKTKENKSTQLLFSDMSTPKG
;
A
#
# COMPACT_ATOMS: atom_id res chain seq x y z
N LYS A 1 34.22 16.36 4.66
CA LYS A 1 34.26 16.78 6.09
C LYS A 1 33.71 15.72 7.06
N ASN A 2 32.81 14.82 6.63
CA ASN A 2 32.31 13.72 7.49
C ASN A 2 32.65 12.30 6.96
N ASN A 3 33.44 12.16 5.88
CA ASN A 3 33.71 10.89 5.19
C ASN A 3 32.45 10.09 4.80
N LEU A 4 31.38 10.80 4.44
CA LEU A 4 30.08 10.25 4.02
C LEU A 4 29.88 10.35 2.51
N GLU A 5 30.92 10.09 1.73
CA GLU A 5 30.88 10.21 0.27
C GLU A 5 30.18 9.02 -0.40
N HIS A 6 30.04 7.91 0.34
CA HIS A 6 29.36 6.70 -0.09
C HIS A 6 28.15 6.42 0.82
N PHE A 7 27.11 5.84 0.22
CA PHE A 7 25.90 5.43 0.94
C PHE A 7 26.23 4.49 2.09
N ASP A 8 27.15 3.54 1.92
CA ASP A 8 27.51 2.59 2.98
C ASP A 8 28.12 3.28 4.20
N SER A 9 28.94 4.32 4.00
CA SER A 9 29.49 5.11 5.10
C SER A 9 28.38 5.84 5.85
N TRP A 10 27.42 6.42 5.14
CA TRP A 10 26.25 7.07 5.74
C TRP A 10 25.32 6.09 6.45
N ALA A 11 24.97 4.98 5.79
CA ALA A 11 24.11 3.94 6.33
C ALA A 11 24.75 3.27 7.55
N SER A 12 26.07 3.07 7.53
CA SER A 12 26.79 2.56 8.70
C SER A 12 26.84 3.54 9.85
N THR A 13 26.70 4.87 9.61
CA THR A 13 26.82 5.99 10.57
C THR A 13 25.49 6.52 11.11
N PHE A 14 24.38 6.27 10.42
CA PHE A 14 23.05 6.72 10.84
C PHE A 14 21.98 5.65 10.75
N GLY A 15 22.27 4.53 10.11
CA GLY A 15 21.27 3.52 9.79
C GLY A 15 21.18 2.37 10.78
N GLU A 16 19.95 1.97 11.08
CA GLU A 16 19.67 0.78 11.88
C GLU A 16 18.77 -0.18 11.09
N THR A 17 19.23 -1.44 11.01
CA THR A 17 18.45 -2.52 10.42
C THR A 17 17.58 -3.18 11.47
N GLN A 18 16.29 -3.32 11.18
CA GLN A 18 15.35 -4.06 12.02
C GLN A 18 14.83 -5.28 11.28
N SER A 19 14.83 -6.43 11.95
CA SER A 19 14.13 -7.63 11.48
C SER A 19 12.70 -7.61 12.02
N ALA A 20 11.72 -7.60 11.12
CA ALA A 20 10.31 -7.62 11.47
C ALA A 20 9.58 -8.71 10.70
N PHE A 21 8.50 -9.24 11.29
CA PHE A 21 7.56 -10.09 10.60
C PHE A 21 6.67 -9.24 9.68
N GLU A 22 6.56 -9.65 8.43
CA GLU A 22 5.75 -8.99 7.42
C GLU A 22 4.88 -10.02 6.72
N LEU A 23 3.66 -9.64 6.33
CA LEU A 23 2.81 -10.49 5.52
C LEU A 23 3.51 -10.78 4.18
N SER A 24 3.50 -12.03 3.73
CA SER A 24 4.06 -12.36 2.41
C SER A 24 3.33 -11.56 1.31
N PRO A 25 4.01 -11.20 0.19
CA PRO A 25 3.41 -10.39 -0.88
C PRO A 25 2.12 -10.97 -1.48
N GLU A 26 1.98 -12.29 -1.50
CA GLU A 26 0.81 -13.04 -1.95
C GLU A 26 -0.36 -13.05 -0.95
N GLY A 27 -0.21 -12.43 0.22
CA GLY A 27 -1.26 -12.33 1.23
C GLY A 27 -1.40 -13.54 2.16
N THR A 28 -0.63 -14.62 1.93
CA THR A 28 -0.62 -15.82 2.77
C THR A 28 0.69 -16.00 3.55
N GLY A 29 0.59 -16.16 4.87
CA GLY A 29 1.72 -16.40 5.75
C GLY A 29 2.56 -15.14 6.08
N TYR A 30 3.59 -15.34 6.90
CA TYR A 30 4.49 -14.27 7.35
C TYR A 30 5.94 -14.60 7.00
N ARG A 31 6.74 -13.55 6.76
CA ARG A 31 8.17 -13.63 6.49
C ARG A 31 8.90 -12.67 7.39
N VAL A 32 10.06 -13.09 7.90
CA VAL A 32 10.98 -12.16 8.55
C VAL A 32 11.76 -11.44 7.47
N LYS A 33 11.66 -10.12 7.43
CA LYS A 33 12.42 -9.25 6.55
C LYS A 33 13.27 -8.31 7.40
N THR A 34 14.56 -8.28 7.12
CA THR A 34 15.46 -7.26 7.65
C THR A 34 15.37 -6.05 6.75
N ARG A 35 14.94 -4.91 7.30
CA ARG A 35 14.84 -3.63 6.60
C ARG A 35 15.68 -2.58 7.29
N PHE A 36 16.18 -1.64 6.50
CA PHE A 36 16.72 -0.38 6.99
C PHE A 36 15.52 0.51 7.37
N SER A 37 15.19 0.60 8.65
CA SER A 37 13.90 1.18 9.10
C SER A 37 14.01 2.18 10.24
N LYS A 38 15.20 2.35 10.83
CA LYS A 38 15.44 3.27 11.93
C LYS A 38 16.73 4.03 11.72
N PHE A 39 16.85 5.15 12.43
CA PHE A 39 18.04 5.98 12.43
C PHE A 39 18.61 6.11 13.84
N TYR A 40 19.93 6.11 13.92
CA TYR A 40 20.67 6.48 15.11
C TYR A 40 21.39 7.83 14.88
N ASN A 41 21.81 8.51 15.94
CA ASN A 41 22.41 9.86 15.87
C ASN A 41 21.54 10.87 15.08
N LEU A 42 20.23 10.84 15.34
CA LEU A 42 19.24 11.72 14.69
C LEU A 42 19.59 13.22 14.78
N PRO A 43 20.04 13.77 15.93
CA PRO A 43 20.40 15.18 16.01
C PRO A 43 21.50 15.58 15.01
N GLU A 44 22.54 14.76 14.89
CA GLU A 44 23.67 14.97 13.98
C GLU A 44 23.22 14.84 12.52
N LEU A 45 22.40 13.83 12.21
CA LEU A 45 21.81 13.66 10.88
C LEU A 45 20.99 14.88 10.48
N MET A 46 20.14 15.36 11.39
CA MET A 46 19.30 16.54 11.17
C MET A 46 20.13 17.82 11.03
N SER A 47 21.21 17.98 11.81
CA SER A 47 22.12 19.12 11.67
C SER A 47 22.76 19.15 10.29
N MET A 48 23.23 18.00 9.81
CA MET A 48 23.83 17.88 8.48
C MET A 48 22.81 18.16 7.37
N PHE A 49 21.58 17.65 7.49
CA PHE A 49 20.53 17.90 6.49
C PHE A 49 20.10 19.38 6.45
N LYS A 50 20.10 20.07 7.60
CA LYS A 50 19.78 21.50 7.70
C LYS A 50 20.82 22.43 7.06
N GLU A 51 22.03 21.94 6.73
CA GLU A 51 23.00 22.72 5.96
C GLU A 51 22.54 22.99 4.51
N VAL A 52 21.67 22.12 3.98
CA VAL A 52 21.21 22.17 2.58
C VAL A 52 19.71 22.34 2.43
N ALA A 53 18.95 22.27 3.52
CA ALA A 53 17.50 22.38 3.52
C ALA A 53 16.99 23.21 4.71
N ASP A 54 16.08 24.14 4.42
CA ASP A 54 15.24 24.77 5.43
C ASP A 54 13.90 24.03 5.48
N ILE A 55 13.45 23.67 6.69
CA ILE A 55 12.29 22.80 6.89
C ILE A 55 11.34 23.47 7.86
N GLN A 56 10.14 23.76 7.39
CA GLN A 56 9.03 24.21 8.21
C GLN A 56 8.00 23.08 8.32
N THR A 57 7.75 22.62 9.55
CA THR A 57 6.70 21.63 9.82
C THR A 57 5.35 22.33 10.05
N ALA A 58 4.24 21.60 9.96
CA ALA A 58 2.92 22.13 10.27
C ALA A 58 2.86 22.78 11.66
N ASP A 59 3.52 22.16 12.65
CA ASP A 59 3.61 22.67 14.03
C ASP A 59 4.35 24.02 14.13
N MET A 60 5.35 24.25 13.26
CA MET A 60 6.08 25.53 13.21
C MET A 60 5.23 26.66 12.62
N LEU A 61 4.32 26.32 11.70
CA LEU A 61 3.48 27.30 10.99
C LEU A 61 2.22 27.70 11.77
N ASN A 62 1.76 26.87 12.72
CA ASN A 62 0.59 27.10 13.58
C ASN A 62 -0.64 27.61 12.79
N LEU A 63 -0.89 27.02 11.62
CA LEU A 63 -1.98 27.41 10.74
C LEU A 63 -3.31 26.84 11.26
N PRO A 64 -4.44 27.56 11.11
CA PRO A 64 -5.75 27.03 11.43
C PRO A 64 -6.13 25.95 10.39
N THR A 65 -5.94 24.69 10.75
CA THR A 65 -6.36 23.54 9.93
C THR A 65 -7.50 22.78 10.60
N PRO A 66 -8.47 22.25 9.84
CA PRO A 66 -9.52 21.42 10.40
C PRO A 66 -8.95 20.10 10.94
N GLU A 67 -9.62 19.51 11.93
CA GLU A 67 -9.32 18.16 12.40
C GLU A 67 -9.82 17.13 11.37
N ALA A 68 -8.92 16.25 10.92
CA ALA A 68 -9.25 15.21 9.96
C ALA A 68 -9.79 13.96 10.68
N HIS A 69 -10.97 13.51 10.27
CA HIS A 69 -11.55 12.25 10.73
C HIS A 69 -11.18 11.12 9.76
N TYR A 70 -10.47 10.11 10.26
CA TYR A 70 -10.04 8.96 9.48
C TYR A 70 -10.87 7.72 9.85
N GLU A 71 -11.45 7.08 8.84
CA GLU A 71 -12.21 5.84 9.02
C GLU A 71 -11.66 4.76 8.07
N VAL A 72 -11.39 3.57 8.60
CA VAL A 72 -10.93 2.42 7.81
C VAL A 72 -12.09 1.47 7.59
N ILE A 73 -12.59 1.42 6.36
CA ILE A 73 -13.67 0.50 5.97
C ILE A 73 -13.09 -0.87 5.65
N LYS A 74 -13.50 -1.89 6.42
CA LYS A 74 -13.09 -3.29 6.22
C LYS A 74 -14.15 -4.04 5.45
N THR A 75 -13.74 -4.75 4.40
CA THR A 75 -14.59 -5.72 3.69
C THR A 75 -14.05 -7.13 3.90
N LEU A 76 -14.96 -8.09 3.99
CA LEU A 76 -14.61 -9.50 4.09
C LEU A 76 -14.44 -10.08 2.68
N PRO A 77 -13.46 -10.99 2.47
CA PRO A 77 -13.31 -11.65 1.19
C PRO A 77 -14.48 -12.62 0.95
N SER A 78 -14.99 -12.67 -0.28
CA SER A 78 -15.93 -13.72 -0.71
C SER A 78 -15.26 -15.08 -0.80
N GLU A 79 -16.05 -16.14 -0.93
CA GLU A 79 -15.50 -17.50 -1.12
C GLU A 79 -14.70 -17.58 -2.43
N GLU A 80 -15.17 -16.98 -3.52
CA GLU A 80 -14.44 -16.93 -4.79
C GLU A 80 -13.11 -16.20 -4.65
N GLN A 81 -13.08 -15.10 -3.88
CA GLN A 81 -11.83 -14.40 -3.60
C GLN A 81 -10.84 -15.25 -2.80
N LYS A 82 -11.32 -16.06 -1.83
CA LYS A 82 -10.46 -16.97 -1.07
C LYS A 82 -9.89 -18.08 -1.95
N GLU A 83 -10.69 -18.62 -2.86
CA GLU A 83 -10.26 -19.65 -3.80
C GLU A 83 -9.20 -19.11 -4.78
N ILE A 84 -9.45 -17.94 -5.38
CA ILE A 84 -8.47 -17.31 -6.28
C ILE A 84 -7.20 -16.97 -5.50
N LEU A 85 -7.30 -16.45 -4.28
CA LEU A 85 -6.14 -16.14 -3.44
C LEU A 85 -5.28 -17.40 -3.19
N LYS A 86 -5.91 -18.55 -2.93
CA LYS A 86 -5.20 -19.82 -2.79
C LYS A 86 -4.41 -20.18 -4.06
N SER A 87 -5.00 -20.00 -5.24
CA SER A 87 -4.28 -20.23 -6.51
C SER A 87 -3.09 -19.28 -6.71
N LEU A 88 -3.17 -18.04 -6.20
CA LEU A 88 -2.05 -17.09 -6.24
C LEU A 88 -0.91 -17.52 -5.33
N SER A 89 -1.22 -18.12 -4.17
CA SER A 89 -0.21 -18.69 -3.27
C SER A 89 0.51 -19.87 -3.90
N GLU A 90 -0.22 -20.78 -4.56
CA GLU A 90 0.34 -21.91 -5.30
C GLU A 90 1.31 -21.43 -6.39
N ARG A 91 0.88 -20.45 -7.21
CA ARG A 91 1.75 -19.80 -8.21
C ARG A 91 3.00 -19.16 -7.59
N ALA A 92 2.88 -18.53 -6.43
CA ALA A 92 4.01 -17.90 -5.76
C ALA A 92 5.05 -18.92 -5.28
N ASP A 93 4.60 -20.10 -4.87
CA ASP A 93 5.47 -21.21 -4.47
C ASP A 93 6.16 -21.85 -5.68
N ASP A 94 5.46 -22.04 -6.80
CA ASP A 94 6.06 -22.51 -8.05
C ASP A 94 7.18 -21.59 -8.55
N VAL A 95 6.96 -20.28 -8.53
CA VAL A 95 7.97 -19.27 -8.88
C VAL A 95 9.19 -19.34 -7.94
N ARG A 96 8.99 -19.58 -6.64
CA ARG A 96 10.09 -19.70 -5.66
C ARG A 96 10.90 -20.95 -5.87
N ASN A 97 10.21 -22.05 -6.12
CA ASN A 97 10.81 -23.36 -6.35
C ASN A 97 11.40 -23.49 -7.76
N ARG A 98 11.29 -22.43 -8.59
CA ARG A 98 11.77 -22.39 -9.98
C ARG A 98 11.15 -23.51 -10.83
N VAL A 99 9.88 -23.80 -10.57
CA VAL A 99 9.08 -24.75 -11.36
C VAL A 99 8.58 -24.08 -12.65
N VAL A 100 8.54 -22.75 -12.68
CA VAL A 100 8.07 -21.92 -13.79
C VAL A 100 9.14 -20.87 -14.13
N GLU A 101 9.30 -20.56 -15.41
CA GLU A 101 10.24 -19.54 -15.88
C GLU A 101 9.70 -18.11 -15.60
N PRO A 102 10.57 -17.12 -15.29
CA PRO A 102 10.12 -15.77 -14.90
C PRO A 102 9.31 -15.00 -15.95
N ASP A 103 9.43 -15.35 -17.22
CA ASP A 103 8.67 -14.76 -18.33
C ASP A 103 7.26 -15.37 -18.47
N GLU A 104 7.05 -16.59 -18.00
CA GLU A 104 5.73 -17.23 -17.92
C GLU A 104 4.95 -16.71 -16.70
N ASP A 105 5.57 -16.74 -15.52
CA ASP A 105 5.02 -16.17 -14.30
C ASP A 105 6.10 -15.68 -13.33
N ASN A 106 5.77 -14.65 -12.56
CA ASN A 106 6.69 -14.07 -11.58
C ASN A 106 5.95 -13.34 -10.45
N MET A 107 6.70 -13.00 -9.40
CA MET A 107 6.13 -12.33 -8.22
C MET A 107 5.49 -10.97 -8.53
N LEU A 108 5.92 -10.25 -9.57
CA LEU A 108 5.32 -8.97 -9.95
C LEU A 108 3.92 -9.19 -10.54
N LYS A 109 3.79 -10.16 -11.45
CA LYS A 109 2.51 -10.57 -12.06
C LYS A 109 1.54 -11.08 -10.99
N ILE A 110 1.99 -11.97 -10.11
CA ILE A 110 1.18 -12.53 -9.01
C ILE A 110 0.70 -11.43 -8.06
N THR A 111 1.59 -10.51 -7.64
CA THR A 111 1.22 -9.40 -6.75
C THR A 111 0.21 -8.46 -7.42
N ASN A 112 0.37 -8.21 -8.73
CA ASN A 112 -0.58 -7.40 -9.50
C ASN A 112 -1.97 -8.06 -9.56
N ASP A 113 -2.02 -9.38 -9.77
CA ASP A 113 -3.28 -10.13 -9.74
C ASP A 113 -3.91 -10.11 -8.34
N GLY A 114 -3.11 -10.24 -7.28
CA GLY A 114 -3.58 -10.09 -5.90
C GLY A 114 -4.20 -8.72 -5.63
N LYS A 115 -3.59 -7.64 -6.13
CA LYS A 115 -4.17 -6.29 -6.00
C LYS A 115 -5.49 -6.12 -6.78
N LYS A 116 -5.60 -6.70 -7.98
CA LYS A 116 -6.84 -6.70 -8.76
C LYS A 116 -7.94 -7.42 -8.00
N LEU A 117 -7.65 -8.63 -7.52
CA LEU A 117 -8.57 -9.46 -6.73
C LEU A 117 -9.06 -8.73 -5.47
N ALA A 118 -8.15 -8.03 -4.78
CA ALA A 118 -8.47 -7.27 -3.57
C ALA A 118 -9.36 -6.05 -3.82
N LEU A 119 -9.39 -5.53 -5.05
CA LEU A 119 -10.28 -4.44 -5.47
C LEU A 119 -11.65 -5.00 -5.89
N ASP A 120 -11.65 -5.86 -6.92
CA ASP A 120 -12.84 -6.57 -7.43
C ASP A 120 -12.42 -7.80 -8.24
N GLN A 121 -13.02 -8.96 -7.95
CA GLN A 121 -12.70 -10.24 -8.61
C GLN A 121 -12.93 -10.21 -10.13
N ARG A 122 -13.81 -9.34 -10.63
CA ARG A 122 -14.09 -9.20 -12.07
C ARG A 122 -12.91 -8.62 -12.85
N LEU A 123 -11.94 -8.01 -12.17
CA LEU A 123 -10.67 -7.58 -12.77
C LEU A 123 -9.74 -8.76 -13.11
N ILE A 124 -9.98 -9.92 -12.51
CA ILE A 124 -9.32 -11.19 -12.85
C ILE A 124 -10.16 -11.95 -13.88
N ASN A 125 -11.45 -12.12 -13.61
CA ASN A 125 -12.37 -12.82 -14.50
C ASN A 125 -13.70 -12.05 -14.63
N PRO A 126 -13.94 -11.38 -15.77
CA PRO A 126 -15.17 -10.60 -16.00
C PRO A 126 -16.48 -11.39 -15.93
N LEU A 127 -16.44 -12.72 -16.00
CA LEU A 127 -17.62 -13.59 -15.93
C LEU A 127 -18.08 -13.87 -14.49
N LEU A 128 -17.27 -13.51 -13.49
CA LEU A 128 -17.64 -13.67 -12.08
C LEU A 128 -18.78 -12.72 -11.71
N PRO A 129 -19.66 -13.12 -10.78
CA PRO A 129 -20.76 -12.27 -10.35
C PRO A 129 -20.25 -11.01 -9.65
N ASP A 130 -21.05 -9.96 -9.71
CA ASP A 130 -20.83 -8.76 -8.91
C ASP A 130 -21.11 -9.08 -7.43
N ASN A 131 -20.14 -8.85 -6.56
CA ASN A 131 -20.30 -9.04 -5.13
C ASN A 131 -20.75 -7.71 -4.49
N PRO A 132 -21.98 -7.61 -3.92
CA PRO A 132 -22.46 -6.39 -3.27
C PRO A 132 -21.59 -5.88 -2.11
N ASP A 133 -20.74 -6.75 -1.55
CA ASP A 133 -19.83 -6.47 -0.44
C ASP A 133 -18.37 -6.28 -0.88
N SER A 134 -18.12 -6.17 -2.20
CA SER A 134 -16.81 -5.81 -2.74
C SER A 134 -16.39 -4.40 -2.29
N LYS A 135 -15.07 -4.11 -2.28
CA LYS A 135 -14.57 -2.78 -1.92
C LYS A 135 -15.14 -1.69 -2.80
N VAL A 136 -15.30 -1.98 -4.10
CA VAL A 136 -15.88 -1.05 -5.07
C VAL A 136 -17.32 -0.74 -4.71
N ASN A 137 -18.15 -1.74 -4.47
CA ASN A 137 -19.57 -1.52 -4.15
C ASN A 137 -19.78 -0.86 -2.79
N VAL A 138 -18.97 -1.21 -1.78
CA VAL A 138 -18.99 -0.52 -0.48
C VAL A 138 -18.55 0.94 -0.63
N CYS A 139 -17.53 1.22 -1.45
CA CYS A 139 -17.11 2.58 -1.75
C CYS A 139 -18.24 3.38 -2.42
N VAL A 140 -18.90 2.82 -3.44
CA VAL A 140 -20.05 3.45 -4.13
C VAL A 140 -21.16 3.79 -3.14
N LYS A 141 -21.55 2.83 -2.28
CA LYS A 141 -22.56 3.04 -1.23
C LYS A 141 -22.18 4.19 -0.29
N ASN A 142 -20.92 4.24 0.16
CA ASN A 142 -20.44 5.27 1.07
C ASN A 142 -20.41 6.65 0.41
N VAL A 143 -19.87 6.76 -0.80
CA VAL A 143 -19.80 8.01 -1.56
C VAL A 143 -21.19 8.57 -1.81
N PHE A 144 -22.14 7.71 -2.19
CA PHE A 144 -23.52 8.11 -2.39
C PHE A 144 -24.18 8.56 -1.07
N SER A 145 -23.97 7.82 0.03
CA SER A 145 -24.50 8.19 1.34
C SER A 145 -23.97 9.54 1.83
N ILE A 146 -22.68 9.81 1.65
CA ILE A 146 -22.05 11.10 2.01
C ILE A 146 -22.61 12.21 1.13
N TRP A 147 -22.74 11.98 -0.18
CA TRP A 147 -23.32 12.95 -1.11
C TRP A 147 -24.75 13.31 -0.70
N ASP A 148 -25.61 12.32 -0.43
CA ASP A 148 -27.01 12.55 -0.08
C ASP A 148 -27.12 13.37 1.23
N LYS A 149 -26.35 12.99 2.26
CA LYS A 149 -26.28 13.69 3.54
C LYS A 149 -25.75 15.13 3.44
N THR A 150 -24.93 15.44 2.44
CA THR A 150 -24.25 16.73 2.31
C THR A 150 -24.70 17.54 1.11
N LYS A 151 -25.76 17.12 0.41
CA LYS A 151 -26.19 17.74 -0.85
C LYS A 151 -26.54 19.22 -0.71
N GLU A 152 -27.11 19.63 0.42
CA GLU A 152 -27.47 21.03 0.70
C GLU A 152 -26.24 21.92 0.81
N ASN A 153 -25.17 21.39 1.41
CA ASN A 153 -23.88 22.07 1.57
C ASN A 153 -23.05 22.07 0.28
N LYS A 154 -23.45 21.30 -0.74
CA LYS A 154 -22.70 21.11 -1.99
C LYS A 154 -21.24 20.71 -1.74
N SER A 155 -21.03 19.80 -0.79
CA SER A 155 -19.70 19.32 -0.42
C SER A 155 -18.97 18.67 -1.59
N THR A 156 -17.64 18.81 -1.60
CA THR A 156 -16.77 18.18 -2.61
C THR A 156 -16.22 16.87 -2.07
N GLN A 157 -16.22 15.82 -2.90
CA GLN A 157 -15.59 14.53 -2.60
C GLN A 157 -14.45 14.30 -3.60
N LEU A 158 -13.29 13.87 -3.11
CA LEU A 158 -12.15 13.46 -3.92
C LEU A 158 -11.95 11.96 -3.76
N LEU A 159 -11.93 11.23 -4.87
CA LEU A 159 -11.76 9.78 -4.92
C LEU A 159 -10.44 9.46 -5.62
N PHE A 160 -9.63 8.63 -4.98
CA PHE A 160 -8.36 8.15 -5.52
C PHE A 160 -8.45 6.63 -5.75
N SER A 161 -8.04 6.17 -6.93
CA SER A 161 -7.93 4.75 -7.26
C SER A 161 -6.63 4.50 -8.01
N ASP A 162 -5.73 3.73 -7.40
CA ASP A 162 -4.42 3.42 -7.97
C ASP A 162 -4.49 2.37 -9.10
N MET A 163 -5.63 1.69 -9.23
CA MET A 163 -5.83 0.60 -10.19
C MET A 163 -7.16 0.72 -10.92
N SER A 164 -7.16 0.24 -12.15
CA SER A 164 -8.25 0.37 -13.13
C SER A 164 -8.40 1.82 -13.64
N THR A 165 -8.17 2.03 -14.93
CA THR A 165 -8.70 3.20 -15.64
C THR A 165 -10.02 2.77 -16.30
N PRO A 166 -11.06 3.61 -16.30
CA PRO A 166 -12.24 3.36 -17.12
C PRO A 166 -11.77 3.12 -18.55
N LYS A 167 -12.09 1.95 -19.12
CA LYS A 167 -12.08 1.81 -20.57
C LYS A 167 -13.30 2.59 -21.05
N GLY A 168 -13.06 3.83 -21.48
CA GLY A 168 -14.07 4.64 -22.15
C GLY A 168 -14.63 3.95 -23.37
#